data_AF-A0A7J5H5K2-F1
#
_entry.id   AF-A0A7J5H5K2-F1
#
_cell.length_a   1.000
_cell.length_b   1.000
_cell.length_c   1.000
_cell.angle_alpha   90.00
_cell.angle_beta   90.00
_cell.angle_gamma   90.00
#
_symmetry.space_group_name_H-M   'P 1'
#
loop_
_entity.id
_entity.type
_entity.pdbx_description
1 polymer ?
#
loop_
_entity_poly.entity_id
_entity_poly.type
_entity_poly.pdbx_seq_one_letter_code
_entity_poly.pdbx_strand_id
1 'polypeptide(L)' 'MAVTKAILEKWMVEQKRHRLFDKQVQMARELGLNPGKLGKIDNHKQDHEKKSQKATRKR' A
#
# COMPACT_ATOMS: atom_id res chain seq x y z
N MET A 1 7.92 17.36 20.85
CA MET A 1 7.04 17.06 19.68
C MET A 1 6.56 15.61 19.76
N ALA A 2 5.44 15.35 20.46
CA ALA A 2 4.91 13.99 20.66
C ALA A 2 4.12 13.44 19.45
N VAL A 3 3.94 14.27 18.41
CA VAL A 3 3.07 14.00 17.26
C VAL A 3 3.66 12.94 16.31
N THR A 4 4.98 12.73 16.31
CA THR A 4 5.64 11.82 15.38
C THR A 4 5.46 10.34 15.73
N LYS A 5 5.46 9.99 17.03
CA LYS A 5 5.40 8.58 17.47
C LYS A 5 4.03 7.95 17.19
N ALA A 6 2.95 8.67 17.51
CA ALA A 6 1.58 8.22 17.25
C ALA A 6 1.26 8.09 15.75
N ILE A 7 1.87 8.94 14.91
CA ILE A 7 1.72 8.85 13.46
C ILE A 7 2.41 7.59 12.95
N LEU A 8 3.64 7.31 13.37
CA LEU A 8 4.39 6.12 12.95
C LEU A 8 3.69 4.81 13.33
N GLU A 9 3.11 4.72 14.53
CA GLU A 9 2.31 3.56 14.93
C GLU A 9 1.08 3.36 14.03
N LYS A 10 0.37 4.46 13.69
CA LYS A 10 -0.74 4.38 12.73
C LYS A 10 -0.31 3.90 11.35
N TRP A 11 0.87 4.31 10.88
CA TRP A 11 1.43 3.80 9.62
C TRP A 11 1.70 2.31 9.67
N MET A 12 2.27 1.80 10.77
CA MET A 12 2.54 0.37 10.94
C MET A 12 1.25 -0.47 11.00
N VAL A 13 0.24 0.01 11.73
CA VAL A 13 -1.06 -0.67 11.86
C VAL A 13 -1.75 -0.75 10.51
N GLU A 14 -1.80 0.35 9.77
CA GLU A 14 -2.47 0.38 8.46
C GLU A 14 -1.71 -0.43 7.40
N GLN A 15 -0.37 -0.37 7.41
CA GLN A 15 0.48 -1.19 6.53
C GLN A 15 0.20 -2.69 6.74
N LYS A 16 0.12 -3.13 8.00
CA LYS A 16 -0.17 -4.52 8.33
C LYS A 16 -1.61 -4.92 7.99
N ARG A 17 -2.57 -4.01 8.21
CA ARG A 17 -3.99 -4.22 7.91
C ARG A 17 -4.24 -4.41 6.42
N HIS A 18 -3.55 -3.64 5.58
CA HIS A 18 -3.71 -3.66 4.12
C HIS A 18 -2.61 -4.43 3.40
N ARG A 19 -1.74 -5.16 4.11
CA ARG A 19 -0.61 -5.91 3.52
C ARG A 19 0.22 -5.08 2.52
N LEU A 20 0.40 -3.80 2.83
CA LEU A 20 1.11 -2.87 1.96
C LEU A 20 2.62 -3.06 2.09
N PHE A 21 3.31 -2.86 0.98
CA PHE A 21 4.77 -2.85 0.91
C PHE A 21 5.31 -1.50 1.40
N ASP A 22 6.51 -1.50 1.98
CA ASP A 22 7.17 -0.28 2.48
C ASP A 22 7.31 0.80 1.39
N LYS A 23 7.50 0.41 0.13
CA LYS A 23 7.52 1.34 -1.02
C LYS A 23 6.19 2.08 -1.21
N GLN A 24 5.05 1.45 -0.94
CA GLN A 24 3.75 2.10 -1.02
C GLN A 24 3.55 3.09 0.13
N VAL A 25 4.05 2.74 1.32
CA VAL A 25 4.07 3.64 2.48
C VAL A 25 4.96 4.86 2.23
N GLN A 26 6.14 4.65 1.65
CA GLN A 26 7.07 5.72 1.26
C GLN A 26 6.42 6.68 0.27
N MET A 27 5.83 6.17 -0.82
CA MET A 27 5.14 7.00 -1.82
C MET A 27 3.96 7.76 -1.21
N ALA A 28 3.17 7.13 -0.33
CA ALA A 28 2.06 7.79 0.31
C ALA A 28 2.52 8.95 1.21
N ARG A 29 3.68 8.82 1.86
CA ARG A 29 4.29 9.92 2.64
C ARG A 29 4.77 11.05 1.75
N GLU A 30 5.40 10.74 0.62
CA GLU A 30 5.84 11.73 -0.37
C GLU A 30 4.66 12.49 -1.01
N LEU A 31 3.51 11.81 -1.17
CA LEU A 31 2.26 12.40 -1.62
C LEU A 31 1.49 13.16 -0.53
N GLY A 32 2.00 13.23 0.71
CA GLY A 32 1.33 13.90 1.82
C GLY A 32 0.03 13.22 2.29
N LEU A 33 -0.12 11.91 2.02
CA LEU A 33 -1.30 11.15 2.41
C LEU A 33 -1.27 10.82 3.91
N ASN A 34 -2.46 10.74 4.48
CA ASN A 34 -2.64 10.33 5.87
C ASN A 34 -2.68 8.80 6.00
N PRO A 35 -2.12 8.23 7.09
CA PRO A 35 -2.12 6.79 7.32
C PRO A 35 -3.54 6.20 7.30
N GLY A 36 -4.56 6.88 7.83
CA GLY A 36 -5.95 6.38 7.79
C GLY A 36 -6.63 6.37 6.41
N LYS A 37 -5.96 6.84 5.36
CA LYS A 37 -6.47 6.79 3.97
C LYS A 37 -5.69 5.80 3.09
N LEU A 38 -4.72 5.08 3.66
CA LEU A 38 -3.80 4.21 2.92
C LEU A 38 -4.50 3.00 2.30
N GLY A 39 -5.55 2.47 2.95
CA GLY A 39 -6.35 1.36 2.43
C GLY A 39 -7.02 1.61 1.07
N LYS A 40 -7.14 2.88 0.63
CA LYS A 40 -7.66 3.20 -0.71
C LYS A 40 -6.63 2.98 -1.83
N ILE A 41 -5.33 3.00 -1.50
CA ILE A 41 -4.22 2.83 -2.46
C ILE A 41 -3.95 1.34 -2.72
N ASP A 42 -4.25 0.49 -1.73
CA ASP A 42 -4.13 -0.96 -1.81
C ASP A 42 -4.92 -1.56 -2.99
N ASN A 43 -6.08 -0.95 -3.29
CA ASN A 43 -6.96 -1.42 -4.35
C ASN A 43 -6.42 -1.19 -5.78
N HIS A 44 -5.33 -0.45 -5.96
CA HIS A 44 -4.81 -0.13 -7.30
C HIS A 44 -3.90 -1.23 -7.88
N LYS A 45 -3.45 -2.21 -7.08
CA LYS A 45 -2.45 -3.19 -7.53
C LYS A 45 -2.95 -4.62 -7.75
N GLN A 46 -4.16 -4.98 -7.32
CA GLN A 46 -4.62 -6.37 -7.46
C GLN A 46 -5.07 -6.79 -8.87
N ASP A 47 -5.35 -5.87 -9.80
CA ASP A 47 -5.78 -6.25 -11.16
C ASP A 47 -4.62 -6.52 -12.14
N HIS A 48 -3.37 -6.27 -11.73
CA HIS A 48 -2.20 -6.56 -12.58
C HIS A 48 -1.64 -7.98 -12.39
N GLU A 49 -1.90 -8.64 -11.26
CA GLU A 49 -1.26 -9.92 -10.93
C GLU A 49 -1.96 -11.14 -11.56
N LYS A 50 -3.13 -10.98 -12.19
CA LYS A 50 -3.85 -12.08 -12.87
C LYS A 50 -3.76 -12.09 -14.39
N LYS A 51 -3.15 -11.10 -15.05
CA LYS A 51 -3.13 -11.04 -16.52
C LYS A 51 -1.86 -11.61 -17.18
N SER A 52 -0.81 -11.94 -16.44
CA SER A 52 0.43 -12.44 -17.04
C SER A 52 0.49 -13.96 -17.27
N GLN A 53 -0.37 -14.77 -16.63
CA GLN A 53 -0.31 -16.24 -16.77
C GLN A 53 -1.18 -16.85 -17.89
N LYS A 54 -1.99 -16.06 -18.63
CA LYS A 54 -2.89 -16.60 -19.67
C LYS A 54 -2.39 -16.48 -21.11
N ALA A 55 -1.21 -15.89 -21.36
CA ALA A 55 -0.72 -15.66 -22.73
C ALA A 55 0.22 -16.76 -23.28
N THR A 56 0.63 -17.76 -22.51
CA THR A 56 1.65 -18.75 -22.95
C THR A 56 1.17 -20.20 -22.94
N ARG A 57 -0.14 -20.47 -22.96
CA ARG A 57 -0.66 -21.84 -23.02
C ARG A 57 -1.71 -22.06 -24.12
N LYS A 58 -1.48 -21.43 -25.28
CA LYS A 58 -2.15 -21.82 -26.53
C LYS A 58 -1.36 -21.33 -27.75
N ARG A 59 -0.30 -22.06 -28.08
CA ARG A 59 0.23 -22.27 -29.43
C ARG A 59 1.21 -23.43 -29.37
#